data_AF-A0A2E2EII7-F1
#
_entry.id   AF-A0A2E2EII7-F1
#
_cell.length_a   1.000
_cell.length_b   1.000
_cell.length_c   1.000
_cell.angle_alpha   90.00
_cell.angle_beta   90.00
_cell.angle_gamma   90.00
#
_symmetry.space_group_name_H-M   'P 1'
#
loop_
_entity.id
_entity.type
_entity.pdbx_description
1 polymer ?
#
loop_
_entity_poly.entity_id
_entity_poly.type
_entity_poly.pdbx_seq_one_letter_code
_entity_poly.pdbx_strand_id
1 'polypeptide(L)'
;WICPPSKMDADQLTREGYYSQFAAAGARLEMPGCSLCMGNQARVKDGVTVFSTSTRNFNNRMGKDARVYLGSAELAAVCASLGKIPTKEEYLTMVSSAVEGKKDDIYKYLNFHLIKDFSIDEKTV
;
A
#
# COMPACT_ATOMS: atom_id res chain seq x y z
N TRP A 1 -3.77 4.60 -4.28
CA TRP A 1 -3.64 3.30 -4.96
C TRP A 1 -3.11 2.33 -3.92
N ILE A 2 -3.92 1.35 -3.54
CA ILE A 2 -3.55 0.29 -2.61
C ILE A 2 -3.67 -1.03 -3.39
N CYS A 3 -2.59 -1.79 -3.42
CA CYS A 3 -2.51 -3.04 -4.14
C CYS A 3 -1.80 -4.07 -3.25
N PRO A 4 -2.54 -4.97 -2.59
CA PRO A 4 -1.93 -6.06 -1.85
C PRO A 4 -1.10 -6.97 -2.77
N PRO A 5 -0.05 -7.63 -2.26
CA PRO A 5 0.83 -8.43 -3.10
C PRO A 5 0.24 -9.79 -3.49
N SER A 6 -0.65 -10.38 -2.67
CA SER A 6 -1.31 -11.65 -2.95
C SER A 6 -2.81 -11.64 -2.65
N LYS A 7 -3.54 -12.64 -3.16
CA LYS A 7 -4.96 -12.86 -2.82
C LYS A 7 -5.16 -13.10 -1.33
N MET A 8 -4.24 -13.83 -0.70
CA MET A 8 -4.30 -14.14 0.73
C MET A 8 -4.18 -12.88 1.59
N ASP A 9 -3.32 -11.92 1.21
CA ASP A 9 -3.23 -10.62 1.90
C ASP A 9 -4.51 -9.80 1.71
N ALA A 10 -5.06 -9.78 0.49
CA ALA A 10 -6.30 -9.07 0.21
C ALA A 10 -7.47 -9.65 1.01
N ASP A 11 -7.58 -10.98 1.11
CA ASP A 11 -8.62 -11.66 1.88
C ASP A 11 -8.50 -11.37 3.36
N GLN A 12 -7.29 -11.44 3.92
CA GLN A 12 -7.05 -11.13 5.34
C GLN A 12 -7.42 -9.67 5.65
N LEU A 13 -6.95 -8.71 4.84
CA LEU A 13 -7.27 -7.29 4.99
C LEU A 13 -8.76 -7.00 4.82
N THR A 14 -9.47 -7.79 4.01
CA THR A 14 -10.93 -7.69 3.85
C THR A 14 -11.64 -8.20 5.10
N ARG A 15 -11.24 -9.37 5.63
CA ARG A 15 -11.81 -9.95 6.86
C ARG A 15 -11.61 -9.07 8.08
N GLU A 16 -10.46 -8.41 8.18
CA GLU A 16 -10.13 -7.48 9.26
C GLU A 16 -10.77 -6.08 9.08
N GLY A 17 -11.42 -5.83 7.93
CA GLY A 17 -12.15 -4.58 7.67
C GLY A 17 -11.31 -3.42 7.16
N TYR A 18 -10.00 -3.59 6.93
CA TYR A 18 -9.11 -2.55 6.40
C TYR A 18 -9.51 -2.07 5.01
N TYR A 19 -10.05 -2.96 4.17
CA TYR A 19 -10.59 -2.58 2.84
C TYR A 19 -11.67 -1.50 2.94
N SER A 20 -12.57 -1.60 3.93
CA SER A 20 -13.61 -0.58 4.15
C SER A 20 -13.01 0.76 4.57
N GLN A 21 -11.95 0.74 5.36
CA GLN A 21 -11.27 1.97 5.80
C GLN A 21 -10.55 2.65 4.64
N PHE A 22 -9.84 1.88 3.80
CA PHE A 22 -9.20 2.41 2.60
C PHE A 22 -10.21 2.99 1.61
N ALA A 23 -11.34 2.30 1.40
CA ALA A 23 -12.41 2.80 0.55
C ALA A 23 -13.02 4.10 1.10
N ALA A 24 -13.28 4.17 2.41
CA ALA A 24 -13.79 5.36 3.07
C ALA A 24 -12.81 6.56 2.97
N ALA A 25 -11.50 6.29 2.95
CA ALA A 25 -10.46 7.30 2.72
C ALA A 25 -10.34 7.72 1.24
N GLY A 26 -11.16 7.17 0.33
CA GLY A 26 -11.12 7.47 -1.10
C GLY A 26 -9.96 6.80 -1.85
N ALA A 27 -9.34 5.79 -1.25
CA ALA A 27 -8.25 5.06 -1.91
C ALA A 27 -8.79 4.17 -3.02
N ARG A 28 -8.14 4.22 -4.18
CA ARG A 28 -8.34 3.23 -5.25
C ARG A 28 -7.69 1.90 -4.86
N LEU A 29 -8.51 0.86 -4.74
CA LEU A 29 -8.12 -0.52 -4.45
C LEU A 29 -7.92 -1.29 -5.77
N GLU A 30 -6.76 -1.92 -5.92
CA GLU A 30 -6.42 -2.72 -7.09
C GLU A 30 -6.41 -4.21 -6.76
N MET A 31 -6.65 -5.04 -7.78
CA MET A 31 -6.49 -6.49 -7.62
C MET A 31 -5.03 -6.85 -7.30
N PRO A 32 -4.79 -7.93 -6.53
CA PRO A 32 -3.44 -8.33 -6.17
C PRO A 32 -2.53 -8.53 -7.38
N GLY A 33 -1.35 -7.91 -7.36
CA GLY A 33 -0.39 -7.97 -8.46
C GLY A 33 0.60 -6.81 -8.50
N CYS A 34 1.21 -6.59 -9.67
CA CYS A 34 2.24 -5.56 -9.84
C CYS A 34 1.68 -4.13 -9.93
N SER A 35 0.42 -3.96 -10.37
CA SER A 35 -0.25 -2.66 -10.53
C SER A 35 0.66 -1.60 -11.19
N LEU A 36 0.80 -0.42 -10.57
CA LEU A 36 1.59 0.70 -11.08
C LEU A 36 3.11 0.46 -11.08
N CYS A 37 3.62 -0.58 -10.41
CA CYS A 37 5.07 -0.82 -10.28
C CYS A 37 5.76 -1.02 -11.65
N MET A 38 5.06 -1.68 -12.58
CA MET A 38 5.57 -1.90 -13.93
C MET A 38 5.17 -0.79 -14.91
N GLY A 39 4.00 -0.18 -14.72
CA GLY A 39 3.46 0.87 -15.60
C GLY A 39 3.06 0.38 -17.00
N ASN A 40 2.84 -0.93 -17.16
CA ASN A 40 2.45 -1.57 -18.43
C ASN A 40 0.93 -1.62 -18.65
N GLN A 41 0.13 -1.44 -17.60
CA GLN A 41 -1.33 -1.43 -17.65
C GLN A 41 -1.84 -0.08 -17.13
N ALA A 42 -2.16 0.00 -15.84
CA ALA A 42 -2.48 1.26 -15.18
C ALA A 42 -1.24 2.17 -15.14
N ARG A 43 -1.47 3.46 -15.38
CA ARG A 43 -0.45 4.51 -15.30
C ARG A 43 -1.00 5.70 -14.52
N VAL A 44 -0.10 6.43 -13.87
CA VAL A 44 -0.43 7.73 -13.27
C VAL A 44 -0.64 8.77 -14.37
N LYS A 45 -1.30 9.87 -14.03
CA LYS A 45 -1.47 11.01 -14.94
C LYS A 45 -0.11 11.60 -15.32
N ASP A 46 -0.05 12.23 -16.49
CA ASP A 46 1.19 12.82 -16.99
C ASP A 46 1.65 14.01 -16.11
N GLY A 47 2.98 14.13 -15.92
CA GLY A 47 3.60 15.25 -15.21
C GLY A 47 3.39 15.29 -13.69
N VAL A 48 2.73 14.27 -13.11
CA VAL A 48 2.43 14.27 -11.66
C VAL A 48 3.63 13.86 -10.82
N THR A 49 3.64 14.31 -9.57
CA THR A 49 4.56 13.83 -8.54
C THR A 49 3.93 12.65 -7.81
N VAL A 50 4.70 11.57 -7.64
CA VAL A 50 4.24 10.32 -7.01
C VAL A 50 5.20 9.96 -5.89
N PHE A 51 4.66 9.54 -4.75
CA PHE A 51 5.39 8.82 -3.72
C PHE A 51 4.99 7.34 -3.80
N SER A 52 5.96 6.44 -3.92
CA SER A 52 5.72 5.03 -4.22
C SER A 52 6.55 4.11 -3.31
N THR A 53 5.96 2.99 -2.92
CA THR A 53 6.64 1.88 -2.23
C THR A 53 7.17 0.81 -3.20
N SER A 54 7.11 1.08 -4.51
CA SER A 54 7.64 0.21 -5.56
C SER A 54 9.18 0.16 -5.54
N THR A 55 9.76 -0.69 -6.38
CA THR A 55 11.22 -0.89 -6.42
C THR A 55 11.98 0.07 -7.34
N ARG A 56 11.32 0.79 -8.26
CA ARG A 56 11.99 1.54 -9.33
C ARG A 56 11.27 2.85 -9.66
N ASN A 57 12.02 3.92 -9.90
CA ASN A 57 11.52 5.26 -10.22
C ASN A 57 12.09 5.87 -11.52
N PHE A 58 12.47 5.04 -12.50
CA PHE A 58 12.99 5.52 -13.78
C PHE A 58 12.01 6.46 -14.49
N ASN A 59 12.54 7.39 -15.28
CA ASN A 59 11.72 8.30 -16.09
C ASN A 59 10.71 7.52 -16.93
N ASN A 60 9.47 8.02 -16.98
CA ASN A 60 8.36 7.43 -17.73
C ASN A 60 7.87 6.06 -17.26
N ARG A 61 8.41 5.51 -16.15
CA ARG A 61 8.05 4.18 -15.64
C ARG A 61 6.59 4.08 -15.22
N MET A 62 6.16 4.89 -14.24
CA MET A 62 4.79 4.84 -13.72
C MET A 62 3.80 5.68 -14.54
N GLY A 63 4.30 6.67 -15.29
CA GLY A 63 3.51 7.62 -16.07
C GLY A 63 4.45 8.56 -16.81
N LYS A 64 3.96 9.22 -17.88
CA LYS A 64 4.80 10.10 -18.69
C LYS A 64 5.17 11.36 -17.89
N ASP A 65 6.45 11.74 -17.92
CA ASP A 65 7.00 12.90 -17.21
C ASP A 65 6.70 12.92 -15.69
N ALA A 66 6.37 11.75 -15.12
CA ALA A 66 6.06 11.62 -13.71
C ALA A 66 7.34 11.65 -12.87
N ARG A 67 7.32 12.42 -11.77
CA ARG A 67 8.42 12.49 -10.80
C ARG A 67 8.13 11.55 -9.64
N VAL A 68 8.88 10.45 -9.56
CA VAL A 68 8.59 9.37 -8.61
C VAL A 68 9.65 9.33 -7.50
N TYR A 69 9.19 9.41 -6.26
CA TYR A 69 9.98 9.26 -5.04
C TYR A 69 9.71 7.89 -4.43
N LEU A 70 10.76 7.23 -3.95
CA LEU A 70 10.66 5.92 -3.29
C LEU A 70 10.80 6.06 -1.78
N GLY A 71 10.04 5.27 -1.03
CA GLY A 71 10.17 5.20 0.43
C GLY A 71 9.27 4.14 1.05
N SER A 72 9.13 4.17 2.38
CA SER A 72 8.37 3.17 3.13
C SER A 72 6.86 3.37 3.03
N ALA A 73 6.10 2.35 3.45
CA ALA A 73 4.64 2.40 3.48
C ALA A 73 4.11 3.41 4.51
N GLU A 74 4.77 3.52 5.66
CA GLU A 74 4.41 4.51 6.69
C GLU A 74 4.56 5.94 6.15
N LEU A 75 5.69 6.23 5.50
CA LEU A 75 5.92 7.54 4.91
C LEU A 75 4.95 7.80 3.74
N ALA A 76 4.63 6.79 2.93
CA ALA A 76 3.62 6.91 1.88
C ALA A 76 2.23 7.25 2.44
N ALA A 77 1.83 6.65 3.57
CA ALA A 77 0.58 6.95 4.24
C ALA A 77 0.54 8.39 4.78
N VAL A 78 1.65 8.86 5.37
CA VAL A 78 1.80 10.26 5.81
C VAL A 78 1.73 11.23 4.62
N CYS A 79 2.45 10.95 3.53
CA CYS A 79 2.40 11.74 2.30
C CYS A 79 0.98 11.82 1.73
N ALA A 80 0.22 10.72 1.76
CA ALA A 80 -1.16 10.68 1.29
C ALA A 80 -2.10 11.51 2.17
N SER A 81 -1.87 11.54 3.48
CA SER A 81 -2.64 12.34 4.43
C SER A 81 -2.37 13.85 4.31
N LEU A 82 -1.10 14.23 4.15
CA LEU A 82 -0.68 15.64 4.08
C LEU A 82 -0.70 16.25 2.67
N GLY A 83 -0.71 15.42 1.62
CA GLY A 83 -0.60 15.87 0.23
C GLY A 83 0.79 16.39 -0.17
N LYS A 84 1.80 16.23 0.69
CA LYS A 84 3.19 16.65 0.49
C LYS A 84 4.15 15.66 1.16
N ILE A 85 5.43 15.70 0.77
CA ILE A 85 6.49 15.02 1.54
C ILE A 85 6.64 15.77 2.88
N PRO A 86 6.48 15.11 4.04
CA PRO A 86 6.53 15.76 5.36
C PRO A 86 7.95 16.19 5.74
N THR A 87 8.04 17.08 6.73
CA THR A 87 9.30 17.26 7.47
C THR A 87 9.57 16.07 8.39
N LYS A 88 10.80 15.99 8.93
CA LYS A 88 11.17 14.94 9.89
C LYS A 88 10.28 14.97 11.13
N GLU A 89 10.01 16.16 11.65
CA GLU A 89 9.20 16.36 12.84
C GLU A 89 7.75 15.93 12.59
N GLU A 90 7.14 16.38 11.48
CA GLU A 90 5.78 15.96 11.06
C GLU A 90 5.68 14.43 10.97
N TYR A 91 6.67 13.80 10.31
CA TYR A 91 6.71 12.34 10.16
C TYR A 91 6.79 11.61 11.50
N LEU A 92 7.73 12.00 12.37
CA LEU A 92 7.93 11.34 13.66
C LEU A 92 6.71 11.48 14.56
N THR A 93 6.06 12.65 14.58
CA THR A 93 4.84 12.85 15.37
C THR A 93 3.68 11.98 14.87
N MET A 94 3.43 11.96 13.56
CA MET A 94 2.31 11.20 12.98
C MET A 94 2.52 9.69 13.10
N VAL A 95 3.73 9.18 12.83
CA VAL A 95 3.99 7.74 12.89
C VAL A 95 4.01 7.23 14.32
N SER A 96 4.66 7.95 15.25
CA SER A 96 4.69 7.53 16.66
C SER A 96 3.27 7.47 17.23
N SER A 97 2.46 8.51 17.01
CA SER A 97 1.07 8.52 17.50
C SER A 97 0.18 7.43 16.88
N ALA A 98 0.43 7.02 15.63
CA ALA A 98 -0.32 5.96 14.98
C ALA A 98 0.09 4.55 15.45
N VAL A 99 1.36 4.35 15.78
CA VAL A 99 1.97 3.01 15.98
C VAL A 99 2.22 2.68 17.46
N GLU A 100 2.42 3.68 18.30
CA GLU A 100 2.72 3.49 19.73
C GLU A 100 1.60 2.72 20.44
N GLY A 101 1.99 1.70 21.22
CA GLY A 101 1.06 0.80 21.91
C GLY A 101 0.33 -0.22 21.01
N LYS A 102 0.53 -0.19 19.68
CA LYS A 102 -0.17 -1.06 18.71
C LYS A 102 0.76 -1.88 17.82
N LYS A 103 2.08 -1.81 18.04
CA LYS A 103 3.09 -2.46 17.18
C LYS A 103 2.83 -3.94 16.95
N ASP A 104 2.52 -4.66 18.02
CA ASP A 104 2.30 -6.10 17.96
C ASP A 104 1.03 -6.48 17.22
N ASP A 105 0.06 -5.56 17.12
CA ASP A 105 -1.17 -5.75 16.34
C ASP A 105 -1.01 -5.34 14.88
N ILE A 106 -0.20 -4.33 14.60
CA ILE A 106 0.03 -3.81 13.24
C ILE A 106 0.96 -4.73 12.45
N TYR A 107 2.07 -5.16 13.06
CA TYR A 107 3.15 -5.87 12.35
C TYR A 107 3.05 -7.38 12.50
N LYS A 108 1.85 -7.92 12.22
CA LYS A 108 1.59 -9.37 12.21
C LYS A 108 1.81 -9.92 10.80
N TYR A 109 2.59 -11.00 10.71
CA TYR A 109 2.77 -11.73 9.46
C TYR A 109 1.70 -12.80 9.28
N LEU A 110 1.36 -13.06 8.02
CA LEU A 110 0.44 -14.13 7.67
C LEU A 110 1.14 -15.48 7.84
N ASN A 111 0.82 -16.18 8.93
CA ASN A 111 1.35 -17.48 9.26
C ASN A 111 0.29 -18.55 8.99
N PHE A 112 0.26 -19.12 7.77
CA PHE A 112 -0.79 -20.05 7.34
C PHE A 112 -1.01 -21.26 8.26
N HIS A 113 0.05 -21.75 8.89
CA HIS A 113 -0.01 -22.85 9.86
C HIS A 113 -0.73 -22.51 11.17
N LEU A 114 -0.92 -21.22 11.48
CA LEU A 114 -1.67 -20.72 12.64
C LEU A 114 -3.11 -20.35 12.30
N ILE A 115 -3.47 -20.32 11.01
CA ILE A 115 -4.82 -19.97 10.56
C ILE A 115 -5.67 -21.23 10.63
N LYS A 116 -6.64 -21.24 11.56
CA LYS A 116 -7.59 -22.33 11.70
C LYS A 116 -8.39 -22.50 10.40
N ASP A 117 -8.50 -23.74 9.93
CA ASP A 117 -9.30 -24.12 8.75
C ASP A 117 -8.87 -23.43 7.44
N PHE A 118 -7.59 -23.05 7.33
CA PHE A 118 -7.06 -22.53 6.07
C PHE A 118 -7.07 -23.61 4.99
N SER A 119 -7.87 -23.39 3.96
CA SER A 119 -7.88 -24.17 2.73
C SER A 119 -7.69 -23.24 1.54
N ILE A 120 -6.97 -23.72 0.54
CA ILE A 120 -6.87 -23.03 -0.75
C ILE A 120 -8.07 -23.52 -1.57
N ASP A 121 -8.94 -22.60 -1.98
CA ASP A 121 -10.07 -22.95 -2.84
C ASP A 121 -9.55 -23.36 -4.23
N GLU A 122 -9.53 -24.67 -4.48
CA GLU A 122 -8.98 -25.31 -5.69
C GLU A 122 -9.61 -24.80 -6.99
N LYS A 123 -10.77 -24.13 -6.92
CA LYS A 123 -11.48 -23.57 -8.08
C LYS A 123 -10.90 -22.27 -8.64
N THR A 124 -9.81 -21.77 -8.06
CA THR A 124 -9.23 -20.46 -8.43
C THR A 124 -7.88 -20.53 -9.13
N VAL A 125 -7.49 -21.72 -9.62
CA VAL A 125 -6.28 -21.97 -10.42
C VAL A 125 -6.59 -21.90 -11.91
#